data_AF-A0A917ER62-F1
#
_entry.id   AF-A0A917ER62-F1
#
_cell.length_a   1.000
_cell.length_b   1.000
_cell.length_c   1.000
_cell.angle_alpha   90.00
_cell.angle_beta   90.00
_cell.angle_gamma   90.00
#
_symmetry.space_group_name_H-M   'P 1'
#
loop_
_entity.id
_entity.type
_entity.pdbx_description
1 polymer ?
#
loop_
_entity_poly.entity_id
_entity_poly.type
_entity_poly.pdbx_seq_one_letter_code
_entity_poly.pdbx_strand_id
1 'polypeptide(L)'
;MDLLTTRSVPEAAEITVYGDTEVAMFAALWLAEQGRDVTLSSPGDSPGADTNDMERDRLCQLLESSGVTIRTGQVPPEKGAVVWAQDRRADDALAASANRDTVRVIGTRARGGRMYEATQSGFWTASTL
;
A
#
# COMPACT_ATOMS: atom_id res chain seq x y z
N MET A 1 -0.36 -15.77 9.34
CA MET A 1 -0.01 -14.84 10.43
C MET A 1 -0.03 -13.44 9.86
N ASP A 2 -0.73 -12.52 10.51
CA ASP A 2 -0.93 -11.15 10.01
C ASP A 2 0.21 -10.24 10.50
N LEU A 3 1.06 -9.79 9.56
CA LEU A 3 2.23 -8.91 9.75
C LEU A 3 1.92 -7.69 10.64
N LEU A 4 0.70 -7.16 10.54
CA LEU A 4 0.27 -5.97 11.29
C LEU A 4 0.04 -6.23 12.77
N THR A 5 -0.31 -7.47 13.14
CA THR A 5 -0.60 -7.83 14.54
C THR A 5 0.66 -8.13 15.35
N THR A 6 1.72 -8.64 14.72
CA THR A 6 2.94 -9.07 15.42
C THR A 6 4.06 -8.03 15.40
N ARG A 7 3.96 -6.99 14.55
CA ARG A 7 5.01 -5.96 14.33
C ARG A 7 6.38 -6.54 14.01
N SER A 8 6.42 -7.75 13.44
CA SER A 8 7.65 -8.48 13.13
C SER A 8 7.86 -8.54 11.63
N VAL A 9 9.10 -8.30 11.17
CA VAL A 9 9.50 -8.54 9.78
C VAL A 9 9.32 -10.03 9.45
N PRO A 10 8.92 -10.42 8.22
CA PRO A 10 8.90 -11.83 7.84
C PRO A 10 10.28 -12.45 8.03
N GLU A 11 10.36 -13.65 8.62
CA GLU A 11 11.64 -14.32 8.87
C GLU A 11 12.32 -14.82 7.59
N ALA A 12 11.54 -15.05 6.53
CA ALA A 12 12.03 -15.52 5.24
C ALA A 12 13.11 -14.60 4.68
N ALA A 13 14.18 -15.19 4.13
CA ALA A 13 15.26 -14.45 3.48
C ALA A 13 14.78 -13.86 2.14
N GLU A 14 14.01 -14.64 1.39
CA GLU A 14 13.39 -14.25 0.11
C GLU A 14 11.92 -13.90 0.33
N ILE A 15 11.50 -12.72 -0.15
CA ILE A 15 10.14 -12.21 0.02
C ILE A 15 9.64 -11.64 -1.31
N THR A 16 8.42 -12.03 -1.69
CA THR A 16 7.71 -11.38 -2.79
C THR A 16 6.72 -10.36 -2.23
N VAL A 17 6.81 -9.12 -2.70
CA VAL A 17 5.73 -8.13 -2.51
C VAL A 17 4.86 -8.17 -3.75
N TYR A 18 3.60 -8.60 -3.61
CA TYR A 18 2.65 -8.65 -4.71
C TYR A 18 1.69 -7.45 -4.65
N GLY A 19 1.74 -6.61 -5.68
CA GLY A 19 0.96 -5.39 -5.79
C GLY A 19 1.60 -4.36 -6.71
N ASP A 20 0.80 -3.40 -7.16
CA ASP A 20 1.16 -2.34 -8.10
C ASP A 20 0.95 -0.93 -7.52
N THR A 21 0.63 -0.79 -6.24
CA THR A 21 0.43 0.52 -5.59
C THR A 21 1.74 1.13 -5.08
N GLU A 22 1.71 2.42 -4.76
CA GLU A 22 2.76 3.14 -4.03
C GLU A 22 3.16 2.40 -2.74
N VAL A 23 2.16 1.86 -2.03
CA VAL A 23 2.36 1.09 -0.80
C VAL A 23 3.16 -0.19 -1.07
N ALA A 24 2.92 -0.86 -2.20
CA ALA A 24 3.71 -2.02 -2.59
C ALA A 24 5.18 -1.65 -2.84
N MET A 25 5.42 -0.52 -3.51
CA MET A 25 6.77 -0.01 -3.75
C MET A 25 7.49 0.29 -2.43
N PHE A 26 6.87 1.03 -1.51
CA PHE A 26 7.49 1.32 -0.22
C PHE A 26 7.68 0.08 0.66
N ALA A 27 6.73 -0.87 0.64
CA ALA A 27 6.88 -2.13 1.36
C ALA A 27 8.10 -2.92 0.86
N ALA A 28 8.29 -2.99 -0.47
CA ALA A 28 9.44 -3.66 -1.06
C ALA A 28 10.75 -2.96 -0.70
N LEU A 29 10.80 -1.63 -0.79
CA LEU A 29 11.96 -0.84 -0.41
C LEU A 29 12.34 -1.05 1.07
N TRP A 30 11.37 -0.93 1.97
CA TRP A 30 11.61 -1.11 3.41
C TRP A 30 12.10 -2.53 3.73
N LEU A 31 11.55 -3.57 3.10
CA LEU A 31 12.00 -4.95 3.30
C LEU A 31 13.45 -5.14 2.80
N ALA A 32 13.82 -4.54 1.68
CA ALA A 32 15.20 -4.56 1.19
C ALA A 32 16.16 -3.85 2.16
N GLU A 33 15.75 -2.71 2.74
CA GLU A 33 16.50 -2.02 3.80
C GLU A 33 16.67 -2.89 5.06
N GLN A 34 15.76 -3.84 5.32
CA GLN A 34 15.91 -4.83 6.39
C GLN A 34 16.83 -6.01 6.01
N GLY A 35 17.51 -5.95 4.87
CA GLY A 35 18.44 -6.98 4.39
C GLY A 35 17.76 -8.21 3.79
N ARG A 36 16.52 -8.08 3.30
CA ARG A 36 15.79 -9.16 2.63
C ARG A 36 16.09 -9.17 1.13
N ASP A 37 16.09 -10.36 0.53
CA ASP A 37 16.03 -10.50 -0.92
C ASP A 37 14.58 -10.31 -1.37
N VAL A 38 14.31 -9.24 -2.13
CA VAL A 38 12.95 -8.78 -2.40
C VAL A 38 12.67 -8.77 -3.90
N THR A 39 11.56 -9.39 -4.27
CA THR A 39 10.93 -9.21 -5.59
C THR A 39 9.64 -8.39 -5.44
N LEU A 40 9.56 -7.24 -6.11
CA LEU A 40 8.30 -6.53 -6.34
C LEU A 40 7.61 -7.12 -7.58
N SER A 41 6.54 -7.85 -7.36
CA SER A 41 5.72 -8.50 -8.38
C SER A 41 4.45 -7.69 -8.64
N SER A 42 4.46 -6.91 -9.71
CA SER A 42 3.36 -6.05 -10.12
C SER A 42 2.44 -6.78 -11.12
N PRO A 43 1.11 -6.80 -10.91
CA PRO A 43 0.15 -7.29 -11.90
C PRO A 43 0.03 -6.39 -13.13
N GLY A 44 0.27 -5.09 -12.99
CA GLY A 44 0.20 -4.13 -14.07
C GLY A 44 1.48 -4.06 -14.91
N ASP A 45 1.43 -3.24 -15.97
CA ASP A 45 2.57 -2.97 -16.85
C ASP A 45 3.67 -2.13 -16.19
N SER A 46 3.34 -1.44 -15.10
CA SER A 46 4.24 -0.63 -14.29
C SER A 46 3.78 -0.63 -12.82
N PRO A 47 4.69 -0.65 -11.83
CA PRO A 47 4.32 -0.42 -10.43
C PRO A 47 4.00 1.06 -10.18
N GLY A 48 3.37 1.37 -9.04
CA GLY A 48 3.00 2.73 -8.66
C GLY A 48 1.77 3.27 -9.40
N ALA A 49 0.75 2.45 -9.59
CA ALA A 49 -0.49 2.79 -10.30
C ALA A 49 -1.24 3.99 -9.68
N ASP A 50 -1.09 4.22 -8.37
CA ASP A 50 -1.67 5.35 -7.62
C ASP A 50 -0.64 6.45 -7.26
N THR A 51 0.56 6.37 -7.82
CA THR A 51 1.64 7.35 -7.65
C THR A 51 1.71 8.29 -8.87
N ASN A 52 2.10 9.55 -8.65
CA ASN A 52 2.40 10.41 -9.81
C ASN A 52 3.67 9.93 -10.52
N ASP A 53 3.83 10.33 -11.79
CA ASP A 53 4.92 9.87 -12.64
C ASP A 53 6.31 10.22 -12.12
N MET A 54 6.53 11.45 -11.66
CA MET A 54 7.82 11.89 -11.11
C MET A 54 8.22 11.09 -9.85
N GLU A 55 7.28 10.90 -8.93
CA GLU A 55 7.51 10.12 -7.71
C GLU A 55 7.72 8.64 -8.01
N ARG A 56 6.91 8.07 -8.91
CA ARG A 56 7.04 6.67 -9.35
C ARG A 56 8.42 6.42 -9.92
N ASP A 57 8.87 7.28 -10.84
CA ASP A 57 10.18 7.13 -11.48
C ASP A 57 11.31 7.20 -10.44
N ARG A 58 11.20 8.12 -9.47
CA ARG A 58 12.15 8.21 -8.36
C ARG A 58 12.13 6.96 -7.48
N LEU A 59 10.95 6.42 -7.18
CA LEU A 59 10.81 5.20 -6.37
C LEU A 59 11.36 3.98 -7.08
N CYS A 60 11.15 3.84 -8.39
CA CYS A 60 11.76 2.78 -9.19
C CYS A 60 13.29 2.83 -9.09
N GLN A 61 13.91 4.01 -9.21
CA GLN A 61 15.36 4.17 -9.04
C GLN A 61 15.83 3.75 -7.64
N LEU A 62 15.07 4.10 -6.59
CA LEU A 62 15.41 3.73 -5.21
C LEU A 62 15.32 2.21 -5.00
N LEU A 63 14.27 1.58 -5.53
CA LEU A 63 14.09 0.12 -5.51
C LEU A 63 15.25 -0.60 -6.19
N GLU A 64 15.60 -0.19 -7.42
CA GLU A 64 16.72 -0.76 -8.18
C GLU A 64 18.04 -0.58 -7.42
N SER A 65 18.30 0.62 -6.89
CA SER A 65 19.52 0.90 -6.12
C SER A 65 19.63 0.09 -4.82
N SER A 66 18.49 -0.35 -4.28
CA SER A 66 18.39 -1.19 -3.08
C SER A 66 18.43 -2.70 -3.40
N GLY A 67 18.61 -3.07 -4.68
CA GLY A 67 18.67 -4.46 -5.11
C GLY A 67 17.32 -5.15 -5.24
N VAL A 68 16.20 -4.41 -5.21
CA VAL A 68 14.87 -4.98 -5.41
C VAL A 68 14.70 -5.42 -6.87
N THR A 69 14.29 -6.66 -7.09
CA THR A 69 13.92 -7.15 -8.42
C THR A 69 12.48 -6.74 -8.74
N ILE A 70 12.29 -5.91 -9.77
CA ILE A 70 10.95 -5.49 -10.22
C ILE A 70 10.49 -6.39 -11.38
N ARG A 71 9.27 -6.95 -11.29
CA ARG A 71 8.63 -7.75 -12.34
C ARG A 71 7.22 -7.25 -12.59
N THR A 72 6.85 -7.02 -13.85
CA THR A 72 5.54 -6.50 -14.28
C THR A 72 4.73 -7.57 -15.03
N GLY A 73 3.42 -7.35 -15.19
CA GLY A 73 2.51 -8.31 -15.84
C GLY A 73 2.44 -9.67 -15.14
N GLN A 74 2.63 -9.71 -13.82
CA GLN A 74 2.73 -10.94 -13.04
C GLN A 74 1.36 -11.39 -12.54
N VAL A 75 1.19 -12.72 -12.42
CA VAL A 75 0.04 -13.31 -11.71
C VAL A 75 0.35 -13.47 -10.22
N PRO A 76 -0.67 -13.58 -9.35
CA PRO A 76 -0.46 -13.80 -7.92
C PRO A 76 0.42 -15.04 -7.66
N PRO A 77 1.46 -14.95 -6.80
CA PRO A 77 2.27 -16.11 -6.44
C PRO A 77 1.46 -17.17 -5.69
N GLU A 78 1.63 -18.44 -6.04
CA GLU A 78 0.95 -19.56 -5.37
C GLU A 78 1.67 -20.01 -4.08
N LYS A 79 2.96 -19.68 -3.93
CA LYS A 79 3.85 -20.24 -2.90
C LYS A 79 4.88 -19.20 -2.46
N GLY A 80 5.54 -19.47 -1.33
CA GLY A 80 6.60 -18.63 -0.76
C GLY A 80 6.10 -17.61 0.25
N ALA A 81 7.01 -16.80 0.79
CA ALA A 81 6.65 -15.70 1.67
C ALA A 81 6.19 -14.51 0.83
N VAL A 82 4.91 -14.13 0.99
CA VAL A 82 4.29 -13.08 0.18
C VAL A 82 3.72 -11.99 1.09
N VAL A 83 4.05 -10.74 0.76
CA VAL A 83 3.39 -9.55 1.28
C VAL A 83 2.37 -9.07 0.23
N TRP A 84 1.09 -9.09 0.61
CA TRP A 84 0.01 -8.65 -0.25
C TRP A 84 -0.23 -7.15 -0.07
N ALA A 85 0.18 -6.34 -1.05
CA ALA A 85 0.10 -4.89 -1.03
C ALA A 85 -0.76 -4.37 -2.19
N GLN A 86 -2.01 -4.81 -2.21
CA GLN A 86 -2.99 -4.51 -3.26
C GLN A 86 -3.82 -3.27 -2.93
N ASP A 87 -4.82 -3.01 -3.79
CA ASP A 87 -5.80 -1.96 -3.59
C ASP A 87 -6.39 -1.93 -2.18
N ARG A 88 -6.42 -0.72 -1.62
CA ARG A 88 -6.99 -0.43 -0.31
C ARG A 88 -8.51 -0.58 -0.36
N ARG A 89 -9.07 -1.21 0.67
CA ARG A 89 -10.52 -1.29 0.91
C ARG A 89 -10.88 -0.50 2.17
N ALA A 90 -12.06 0.11 2.16
CA ALA A 90 -12.59 0.77 3.34
C ALA A 90 -12.81 -0.25 4.46
N ASP A 91 -12.50 0.15 5.70
CA ASP A 91 -12.88 -0.61 6.88
C ASP A 91 -14.32 -0.23 7.28
N ASP A 92 -15.23 -1.20 7.18
CA ASP A 92 -16.66 -1.00 7.40
C ASP A 92 -17.17 -1.48 8.77
N ALA A 93 -16.28 -1.84 9.72
CA ALA A 93 -16.67 -2.43 11.01
C ALA A 93 -17.75 -1.63 11.78
N LEU A 94 -17.73 -0.30 11.67
CA LEU A 94 -18.72 0.61 12.30
C LEU A 94 -19.67 1.32 11.33
N ALA A 95 -19.90 0.78 10.12
CA ALA A 95 -20.56 1.54 9.06
C ALA A 95 -22.02 1.89 9.45
N ALA A 96 -22.67 0.99 10.17
CA ALA A 96 -24.03 1.18 10.68
C ALA A 96 -24.15 2.28 11.75
N SER A 97 -23.04 2.70 12.38
CA SER A 97 -23.05 3.79 13.37
C SER A 97 -22.99 5.18 12.73
N ALA A 98 -22.65 5.27 11.45
CA ALA A 98 -22.54 6.53 10.74
C ALA A 98 -23.92 7.12 10.42
N ASN A 99 -24.09 8.42 10.70
CA ASN A 99 -25.25 9.19 10.29
C ASN A 99 -24.83 10.65 10.06
N ARG A 100 -25.46 11.33 9.09
CA ARG A 100 -25.00 12.66 8.64
C ARG A 100 -25.14 13.76 9.71
N ASP A 101 -25.94 13.51 10.73
CA ASP A 101 -26.29 14.49 11.75
C ASP A 101 -25.28 14.49 12.92
N THR A 102 -24.80 13.31 13.33
CA THR A 102 -23.94 13.16 14.53
C THR A 102 -22.64 12.39 14.29
N VAL A 103 -22.57 11.47 13.33
CA VAL A 103 -21.39 10.60 13.10
C VAL A 103 -21.04 10.55 11.61
N ARG A 104 -20.08 11.37 11.18
CA ARG A 104 -19.67 11.45 9.77
C ARG A 104 -18.50 10.51 9.45
N VAL A 105 -18.55 9.92 8.27
CA VAL A 105 -17.44 9.15 7.70
C VAL A 105 -16.51 10.10 6.95
N ILE A 106 -15.24 10.08 7.28
CA ILE A 106 -14.17 10.84 6.61
C ILE A 106 -13.00 9.92 6.27
N GLY A 107 -11.98 10.46 5.62
CA GLY A 107 -10.73 9.76 5.40
C GLY A 107 -10.81 8.69 4.31
N THR A 108 -9.89 7.74 4.41
CA THR A 108 -9.82 6.54 3.57
C THR A 108 -11.09 5.69 3.65
N ARG A 109 -11.89 5.83 4.70
CA ARG A 109 -13.18 5.15 4.82
C ARG A 109 -14.28 5.75 3.94
N ALA A 110 -14.23 7.05 3.66
CA ALA A 110 -15.28 7.73 2.89
C ALA A 110 -15.14 7.53 1.38
N ARG A 111 -13.91 7.51 0.86
CA ARG A 111 -13.64 7.41 -0.58
C ARG A 111 -12.43 6.53 -0.93
N GLY A 112 -11.85 5.82 0.03
CA GLY A 112 -10.50 5.29 -0.17
C GLY A 112 -9.49 6.43 -0.30
N GLY A 113 -8.34 6.14 -0.88
CA GLY A 113 -7.39 7.17 -1.31
C GLY A 113 -6.16 7.31 -0.41
N ARG A 114 -5.38 8.33 -0.72
CA ARG A 114 -4.08 8.64 -0.15
C ARG A 114 -4.23 9.59 1.02
N MET A 115 -3.09 9.91 1.65
CA MET A 115 -3.05 10.84 2.78
C MET A 115 -3.63 12.22 2.42
N TYR A 116 -3.49 12.65 1.17
CA TYR A 116 -4.04 13.90 0.68
C TYR A 116 -5.58 13.95 0.80
N GLU A 117 -6.31 12.97 0.24
CA GLU A 117 -7.77 12.96 0.33
C GLU A 117 -8.23 12.83 1.79
N ALA A 118 -7.49 12.09 2.61
CA ALA A 118 -7.81 11.94 4.02
C ALA A 118 -7.74 13.28 4.78
N THR A 119 -6.66 14.05 4.59
CA THR A 119 -6.51 15.37 5.23
C THR A 119 -7.59 16.36 4.78
N GLN A 120 -7.88 16.41 3.47
CA GLN A 120 -8.92 17.28 2.94
C GLN A 120 -10.31 16.93 3.47
N SER A 121 -10.64 15.64 3.53
CA SER A 121 -11.95 15.21 4.00
C SER A 121 -12.21 15.63 5.45
N GLY A 122 -11.20 15.59 6.32
CA GLY A 122 -11.29 16.07 7.69
C GLY A 122 -11.51 17.59 7.75
N PHE A 123 -10.70 18.35 6.99
CA PHE A 123 -10.84 19.80 6.91
C PHE A 123 -12.23 20.24 6.46
N TRP A 124 -12.70 19.71 5.31
CA TRP A 124 -14.01 20.09 4.75
C TRP A 124 -15.18 19.67 5.63
N THR A 125 -15.06 18.51 6.29
CA THR A 125 -16.08 18.07 7.24
C THR A 125 -16.14 19.04 8.43
N ALA A 126 -15.00 19.49 8.94
CA ALA A 126 -14.96 20.45 10.04
C ALA A 126 -15.43 21.86 9.64
N SER A 127 -15.13 22.31 8.42
CA SER A 127 -15.51 23.65 7.94
C SER A 127 -17.00 23.79 7.59
N THR A 128 -17.75 22.68 7.60
CA THR A 128 -19.19 22.64 7.30
C THR A 128 -20.03 22.31 8.53
N LEU A 129 -19.41 22.28 9.71
CA LEU A 129 -20.06 22.33 11.02
C LEU A 129 -20.37 23.80 11.39
#